data_AF-A0A7J9XQK7-F1
#
_entry.id   AF-A0A7J9XQK7-F1
#
_cell.length_a   1.000
_cell.length_b   1.000
_cell.length_c   1.000
_cell.angle_alpha   90.00
_cell.angle_beta   90.00
_cell.angle_gamma   90.00
#
_symmetry.space_group_name_H-M   'P 1'
#
loop_
_entity.id
_entity.type
_entity.pdbx_description
1 polymer ?
#
loop_
_entity_poly.entity_id
_entity_poly.type
_entity_poly.pdbx_seq_one_letter_code
_entity_poly.pdbx_strand_id
1 'polypeptide(L)'
;MWHTTFIALHAATAVVALVSGAVALWRPTWFGTYLWSLAGMALFLVLAIGAGWGEIDMPLRLLFSAFVVLAAFMVWRAAQARRIRPSGSMGPSASYVEHIGFTLVALFDAFAVIAVLNSGAPGWMVATIGVLIAVAGHFVLRATRSRLVTGRVSGSHTVGAGRNPA
;
A
#
# COMPACT_ATOMS: atom_id res chain seq x y z
N MET A 1 18.35 19.40 -12.50
CA MET A 1 19.03 18.31 -11.75
C MET A 1 18.27 17.90 -10.49
N TRP A 2 17.85 18.83 -9.61
CA TRP A 2 17.08 18.51 -8.39
C TRP A 2 15.80 17.70 -8.62
N HIS A 3 15.01 18.08 -9.62
CA HIS A 3 13.78 17.37 -10.00
C HIS A 3 14.03 15.88 -10.28
N THR A 4 15.03 15.56 -11.11
CA THR A 4 15.42 14.18 -11.44
C THR A 4 15.85 13.39 -10.22
N THR A 5 16.64 14.00 -9.33
CA THR A 5 17.06 13.37 -8.06
C THR A 5 15.86 13.04 -7.18
N PHE A 6 14.91 13.98 -7.02
CA PHE A 6 13.71 13.74 -6.23
C PHE A 6 12.81 12.66 -6.83
N ILE A 7 12.68 12.59 -8.17
CA ILE A 7 11.97 11.50 -8.85
C ILE A 7 12.63 10.15 -8.57
N ALA A 8 13.96 10.07 -8.69
CA ALA A 8 14.69 8.83 -8.44
C ALA A 8 14.52 8.36 -6.98
N LEU A 9 14.61 9.29 -6.02
CA LEU A 9 14.38 9.00 -4.61
C LEU A 9 12.93 8.61 -4.32
N HIS A 10 11.95 9.28 -4.94
CA HIS A 10 10.54 8.90 -4.88
C HIS A 10 10.32 7.47 -5.38
N ALA A 11 10.85 7.12 -6.56
CA ALA A 11 10.71 5.79 -7.13
C ALA A 11 11.36 4.71 -6.24
N ALA A 12 12.58 4.96 -5.76
CA ALA A 12 13.28 4.03 -4.86
C ALA A 12 12.50 3.80 -3.56
N THR A 13 12.04 4.87 -2.92
CA THR A 13 11.26 4.77 -1.67
C THR A 13 9.89 4.12 -1.88
N ALA A 14 9.25 4.35 -3.04
CA ALA A 14 7.99 3.71 -3.38
C ALA A 14 8.15 2.20 -3.59
N VAL A 15 9.24 1.75 -4.22
CA VAL A 15 9.57 0.31 -4.34
C VAL A 15 9.81 -0.30 -2.96
N VAL A 16 10.58 0.37 -2.10
CA VAL A 16 10.81 -0.11 -0.73
C VAL A 16 9.49 -0.16 0.05
N ALA A 17 8.60 0.84 -0.08
CA ALA A 17 7.28 0.85 0.56
C ALA A 17 6.41 -0.32 0.08
N LEU A 18 6.40 -0.61 -1.22
CA LEU A 18 5.65 -1.74 -1.78
C LEU A 18 6.15 -3.08 -1.23
N VAL A 19 7.47 -3.32 -1.31
CA VAL A 19 8.09 -4.58 -0.86
C VAL A 19 7.92 -4.75 0.65
N SER A 20 8.27 -3.72 1.43
CA SER A 20 8.17 -3.79 2.90
C SER A 20 6.72 -3.85 3.38
N GLY A 21 5.77 -3.21 2.69
CA GLY A 21 4.36 -3.30 2.99
C GLY A 21 3.80 -4.70 2.74
N ALA A 22 4.20 -5.35 1.64
CA ALA A 22 3.87 -6.74 1.37
C ALA A 22 4.44 -7.65 2.47
N VAL A 23 5.74 -7.52 2.77
CA VAL A 23 6.40 -8.27 3.86
C VAL A 23 5.73 -8.02 5.22
N ALA A 24 5.26 -6.80 5.49
CA ALA A 24 4.60 -6.42 6.74
C ALA A 24 3.24 -7.10 6.96
N LEU A 25 2.62 -7.66 5.91
CA LEU A 25 1.43 -8.50 6.04
C LEU A 25 1.75 -9.83 6.74
N TRP A 26 2.93 -10.40 6.51
CA TRP A 26 3.37 -11.65 7.13
C TRP A 26 4.26 -11.42 8.37
N ARG A 27 5.05 -10.35 8.38
CA ARG A 27 6.02 -10.02 9.43
C ARG A 27 5.80 -8.60 9.97
N PRO A 28 5.07 -8.42 11.09
CA PRO A 28 4.72 -7.11 11.63
C PRO A 28 5.92 -6.20 11.96
N THR A 29 7.13 -6.74 12.08
CA THR A 29 8.36 -5.99 12.35
C THR A 29 8.74 -5.03 11.21
N TRP A 30 8.36 -5.34 9.98
CA TRP A 30 8.66 -4.53 8.78
C TRP A 30 7.75 -3.31 8.62
N PHE A 31 6.73 -3.19 9.46
CA PHE A 31 5.77 -2.08 9.39
C PHE A 31 6.44 -0.70 9.58
N GLY A 32 7.49 -0.62 10.40
CA GLY A 32 8.24 0.63 10.59
C GLY A 32 8.91 1.09 9.29
N THR A 33 9.59 0.17 8.60
CA THR A 33 10.22 0.44 7.30
C THR A 33 9.18 0.85 6.26
N TYR A 34 8.06 0.11 6.18
CA TYR A 34 6.94 0.46 5.30
C TYR A 34 6.44 1.89 5.54
N LEU A 35 6.20 2.26 6.79
CA LEU A 35 5.68 3.60 7.12
C LEU A 35 6.68 4.70 6.77
N TRP A 36 7.96 4.52 7.08
CA TRP A 36 9.00 5.51 6.76
C TRP A 36 9.26 5.63 5.28
N SER A 37 9.27 4.53 4.54
CA SER A 37 9.41 4.54 3.08
C SER A 37 8.19 5.16 2.40
N LEU A 38 6.98 4.91 2.92
CA LEU A 38 5.74 5.53 2.43
C LEU A 38 5.74 7.05 2.65
N ALA A 39 6.17 7.50 3.84
CA ALA A 39 6.33 8.92 4.11
C ALA A 39 7.42 9.56 3.24
N GLY A 40 8.54 8.85 3.04
CA GLY A 40 9.64 9.26 2.16
C GLY A 40 9.19 9.45 0.72
N MET A 41 8.46 8.49 0.13
CA MET A 41 7.97 8.64 -1.24
C MET A 41 7.01 9.82 -1.38
N ALA A 42 6.13 10.05 -0.40
CA ALA A 42 5.20 11.18 -0.42
C ALA A 42 5.96 12.52 -0.36
N LEU A 43 6.97 12.62 0.51
CA LEU A 43 7.82 13.81 0.62
C LEU A 43 8.58 14.09 -0.68
N PHE A 44 9.23 13.08 -1.25
CA PHE A 44 9.99 13.26 -2.49
C PHE A 44 9.10 13.61 -3.69
N LEU A 45 7.85 13.14 -3.73
CA LEU A 45 6.89 13.56 -4.74
C LEU A 45 6.61 15.07 -4.65
N VAL A 46 6.33 15.58 -3.44
CA VAL A 46 6.07 17.00 -3.22
C VAL A 46 7.29 17.84 -3.59
N LEU A 47 8.49 17.41 -3.21
CA LEU A 47 9.74 18.09 -3.55
C LEU A 47 10.00 18.09 -5.08
N ALA A 48 9.74 16.97 -5.76
CA ALA A 48 9.88 16.88 -7.22
C ALA A 48 8.94 17.85 -7.94
N ILE A 49 7.67 17.91 -7.51
CA ILE A 49 6.66 18.82 -8.07
C ILE A 49 7.04 20.27 -7.81
N GLY A 50 7.47 20.60 -6.58
CA GLY A 50 7.92 21.96 -6.23
C GLY A 50 9.14 22.40 -7.05
N ALA A 51 10.11 21.50 -7.26
CA ALA A 51 11.31 21.78 -8.05
C ALA A 51 11.04 21.95 -9.55
N GLY A 52 9.99 21.31 -10.09
CA GLY A 52 9.62 21.35 -11.50
C GLY A 52 8.42 22.24 -11.83
N TRP A 53 7.81 22.92 -10.85
CA TRP A 53 6.47 23.52 -10.98
C TRP A 53 6.29 24.40 -12.22
N GLY A 54 7.29 25.24 -12.53
CA GLY A 54 7.26 26.17 -13.65
C GLY A 54 7.25 25.50 -15.04
N GLU A 55 7.75 24.27 -15.13
CA GLU A 55 7.95 23.52 -16.39
C GLU A 55 6.84 22.51 -16.67
N ILE A 56 5.95 22.25 -15.70
CA ILE A 56 4.90 21.23 -15.82
C ILE A 56 3.64 21.84 -16.46
N ASP A 57 3.17 21.23 -17.55
CA ASP A 57 1.91 21.60 -18.21
C ASP A 57 0.68 21.41 -17.32
N MET A 58 -0.39 22.17 -17.58
CA MET A 58 -1.59 22.16 -16.75
C MET A 58 -2.24 20.77 -16.55
N PRO A 59 -2.34 19.89 -17.58
CA PRO A 59 -2.86 18.54 -17.38
C PRO A 59 -2.00 17.70 -16.43
N LEU A 60 -0.67 17.80 -16.52
CA LEU A 60 0.23 17.09 -15.63
C LEU A 60 0.19 17.64 -14.21
N ARG A 61 0.00 18.96 -14.02
CA ARG A 61 -0.17 19.56 -12.69
C ARG A 61 -1.37 18.97 -11.97
N LEU A 62 -2.52 18.86 -12.64
CA LEU A 62 -3.72 18.23 -12.10
C LEU A 62 -3.48 16.77 -11.69
N LEU A 63 -2.81 15.99 -12.55
CA LEU A 63 -2.49 14.60 -12.26
C LEU A 63 -1.55 14.47 -11.05
N PHE A 64 -0.48 15.26 -11.01
CA PHE A 64 0.46 15.26 -9.90
C PHE A 64 -0.16 15.73 -8.59
N SER A 65 -1.05 16.73 -8.63
CA SER A 65 -1.84 17.15 -7.45
C SER A 65 -2.72 16.01 -6.93
N ALA A 66 -3.39 15.27 -7.82
CA ALA A 66 -4.18 14.10 -7.43
C ALA A 66 -3.30 13.02 -6.78
N PHE A 67 -2.09 12.77 -7.31
CA PHE A 67 -1.14 11.84 -6.69
C PHE A 67 -0.62 12.31 -5.33
N VAL A 68 -0.42 13.62 -5.12
CA VAL A 68 -0.06 14.17 -3.80
C VAL A 68 -1.18 13.94 -2.78
N VAL A 69 -2.43 14.20 -3.16
CA VAL A 69 -3.59 13.94 -2.30
C VAL A 69 -3.70 12.45 -1.96
N LEU A 70 -3.52 11.59 -2.97
CA LEU A 70 -3.52 10.15 -2.78
C LEU A 70 -2.39 9.69 -1.84
N ALA A 71 -1.16 10.19 -2.03
CA ALA A 71 -0.02 9.88 -1.17
C ALA A 71 -0.27 10.31 0.28
N ALA A 72 -0.82 11.51 0.50
CA ALA A 72 -1.19 11.99 1.83
C ALA A 72 -2.25 11.09 2.47
N PHE A 73 -3.27 10.68 1.71
CA PHE A 73 -4.29 9.74 2.18
C PHE A 73 -3.69 8.38 2.56
N MET A 74 -2.76 7.85 1.77
CA MET A 74 -2.05 6.61 2.08
C MET A 74 -1.24 6.69 3.38
N VAL A 75 -0.48 7.78 3.57
CA VAL A 75 0.29 8.03 4.80
C VAL A 75 -0.64 8.14 6.00
N TRP A 76 -1.77 8.85 5.86
CA TRP A 76 -2.76 8.96 6.92
C TRP A 76 -3.35 7.61 7.30
N ARG A 77 -3.73 6.77 6.32
CA ARG A 77 -4.21 5.40 6.60
C ARG A 77 -3.14 4.53 7.28
N ALA A 78 -1.88 4.63 6.84
CA ALA A 78 -0.79 3.90 7.48
C ALA A 78 -0.55 4.37 8.93
N ALA A 79 -0.67 5.67 9.20
CA ALA A 79 -0.61 6.20 10.55
C ALA A 79 -1.77 5.71 11.43
N GLN A 80 -2.99 5.58 10.89
CA GLN A 80 -4.11 4.98 11.60
C GLN A 80 -3.88 3.49 11.89
N ALA A 81 -3.34 2.74 10.92
CA ALA A 81 -2.97 1.33 11.12
C ALA A 81 -1.93 1.15 12.25
N ARG A 82 -1.02 2.12 12.42
CA ARG A 82 -0.07 2.13 13.55
C ARG A 82 -0.76 2.24 14.91
N ARG A 83 -1.85 3.03 15.00
CA ARG A 83 -2.61 3.23 16.24
C ARG A 83 -3.43 1.99 16.64
N ILE A 84 -3.87 1.22 15.66
CA ILE A 84 -4.67 0.00 15.85
C ILE A 84 -3.77 -1.27 15.90
N ARG A 85 -2.44 -1.09 15.85
CA ARG A 85 -1.49 -2.20 15.83
C ARG A 85 -1.68 -3.06 17.09
N PRO A 86 -1.91 -4.38 16.97
CA PRO A 86 -2.04 -5.24 18.14
C PRO A 86 -0.75 -5.20 18.96
N SER A 87 -0.84 -4.73 20.20
CA SER A 87 0.20 -4.86 21.21
C SER A 87 0.04 -6.23 21.89
N GLY A 88 0.47 -7.33 21.23
CA GLY A 88 0.41 -8.66 21.83
C GLY A 88 0.41 -9.85 20.86
N SER A 89 0.33 -11.07 21.41
CA SER A 89 0.38 -12.36 20.71
C SER A 89 -0.88 -12.73 19.91
N MET A 90 -1.95 -11.94 20.03
CA MET A 90 -3.12 -12.06 19.16
C MET A 90 -2.76 -11.43 17.81
N GLY A 91 -2.38 -12.26 16.84
CA GLY A 91 -1.86 -11.82 15.53
C GLY A 91 -2.78 -10.86 14.73
N PRO A 92 -2.38 -10.47 13.51
CA PRO A 92 -2.89 -9.29 12.80
C PRO A 92 -4.42 -9.18 12.80
N SER A 93 -4.95 -8.01 13.21
CA SER A 93 -6.40 -7.77 13.15
C SER A 93 -6.85 -7.64 11.69
N ALA A 94 -8.09 -8.07 11.38
CA ALA A 94 -8.63 -7.96 10.02
C ALA A 94 -8.61 -6.50 9.51
N SER A 95 -8.82 -5.54 10.41
CA SER A 95 -8.76 -4.10 10.10
C SER A 95 -7.34 -3.65 9.73
N TYR A 96 -6.30 -4.17 10.39
CA TYR A 96 -4.90 -3.88 10.04
C TYR A 96 -4.56 -4.35 8.61
N VAL A 97 -4.98 -5.57 8.23
CA VAL A 97 -4.77 -6.13 6.89
C VAL A 97 -5.51 -5.31 5.83
N GLU A 98 -6.73 -4.85 6.13
CA GLU A 98 -7.52 -4.02 5.22
C GLU A 98 -6.86 -2.67 4.95
N HIS A 99 -6.31 -2.02 5.99
CA HIS A 99 -5.62 -0.75 5.82
C HIS A 99 -4.36 -0.91 4.96
N ILE A 100 -3.49 -1.86 5.28
CA ILE A 100 -2.24 -2.06 4.53
C ILE A 100 -2.50 -2.56 3.12
N GLY A 101 -3.42 -3.50 2.96
CA GLY A 101 -3.70 -4.08 1.66
C GLY A 101 -4.33 -3.05 0.70
N PHE A 102 -5.20 -2.16 1.20
CA PHE A 102 -5.68 -1.04 0.38
C PHE A 102 -4.51 -0.16 -0.10
N THR A 103 -3.59 0.18 0.79
CA THR A 103 -2.43 1.01 0.42
C THR A 103 -1.53 0.29 -0.60
N LEU A 104 -1.29 -1.01 -0.44
CA LEU A 104 -0.50 -1.81 -1.39
C LEU A 104 -1.13 -1.87 -2.78
N VAL A 105 -2.45 -2.10 -2.86
CA VAL A 105 -3.17 -2.11 -4.13
C VAL A 105 -3.06 -0.76 -4.80
N ALA A 106 -3.26 0.32 -4.06
CA ALA A 106 -3.18 1.67 -4.61
C ALA A 106 -1.73 2.03 -5.06
N LEU A 107 -0.69 1.59 -4.34
CA LEU A 107 0.70 1.76 -4.77
C LEU A 107 0.97 1.01 -6.07
N PHE A 108 0.57 -0.27 -6.13
CA PHE A 108 0.78 -1.10 -7.30
C PHE A 108 0.03 -0.56 -8.52
N ASP A 109 -1.21 -0.12 -8.34
CA ASP A 109 -2.02 0.54 -9.36
C ASP A 109 -1.32 1.80 -9.91
N ALA A 110 -0.84 2.69 -9.03
CA ALA A 110 -0.12 3.88 -9.42
C ALA A 110 1.17 3.56 -10.22
N PHE A 111 1.93 2.54 -9.80
CA PHE A 111 3.11 2.07 -10.54
C PHE A 111 2.76 1.57 -11.94
N ALA A 112 1.70 0.76 -12.06
CA ALA A 112 1.28 0.22 -13.33
C ALA A 112 0.75 1.31 -14.28
N VAL A 113 -0.06 2.24 -13.77
CA VAL A 113 -0.55 3.41 -14.52
C VAL A 113 0.63 4.22 -15.07
N ILE A 114 1.64 4.51 -14.23
CA ILE A 114 2.84 5.24 -14.67
C ILE A 114 3.64 4.45 -15.72
N ALA A 115 3.78 3.13 -15.54
CA ALA A 115 4.49 2.29 -16.51
C ALA A 115 3.79 2.28 -17.88
N VAL A 116 2.46 2.22 -17.91
CA VAL A 116 1.65 2.29 -19.14
C VAL A 116 1.71 3.69 -19.77
N LEU A 117 1.70 4.75 -18.97
CA LEU A 117 1.90 6.11 -19.49
C LEU A 117 3.29 6.26 -20.14
N ASN A 118 4.33 5.72 -19.51
CA ASN A 118 5.70 5.81 -20.00
C ASN A 118 5.95 4.97 -21.27
N SER A 119 5.12 3.98 -21.57
CA SER A 119 5.20 3.22 -22.83
C SER A 119 4.59 3.98 -24.03
N GLY A 120 4.03 5.17 -23.81
CA GLY A 120 3.34 5.95 -24.85
C GLY A 120 1.94 5.42 -25.19
N ALA A 121 1.34 4.60 -24.32
CA ALA A 121 0.03 4.03 -24.56
C ALA A 121 -1.08 5.12 -24.54
N PRO A 122 -2.17 4.93 -25.30
CA PRO A 122 -3.31 5.85 -25.29
C PRO A 122 -3.93 5.98 -23.89
N GLY A 123 -4.40 7.18 -23.51
CA GLY A 123 -4.96 7.45 -22.19
C GLY A 123 -6.15 6.56 -21.78
N TRP A 124 -6.95 6.07 -22.74
CA TRP A 124 -8.05 5.14 -22.45
C TRP A 124 -7.54 3.76 -22.00
N MET A 125 -6.38 3.33 -22.49
CA MET A 125 -5.76 2.05 -22.14
C MET A 125 -5.19 2.12 -20.71
N VAL A 126 -4.62 3.26 -20.34
CA VAL A 126 -4.18 3.58 -18.97
C VAL A 126 -5.35 3.48 -17.99
N ALA A 127 -6.48 4.13 -18.31
CA ALA A 127 -7.68 4.09 -17.48
C ALA A 127 -8.22 2.66 -17.32
N THR A 128 -8.25 1.90 -18.41
CA THR A 128 -8.74 0.51 -18.39
C THR A 128 -7.85 -0.40 -17.54
N ILE A 129 -6.52 -0.28 -17.68
CA ILE A 129 -5.56 -1.07 -16.91
C ILE A 129 -5.62 -0.71 -15.42
N GLY A 130 -5.71 0.58 -15.08
CA GLY A 130 -5.85 1.01 -13.69
C GLY A 130 -7.11 0.42 -13.03
N VAL A 131 -8.25 0.48 -13.74
CA VAL A 131 -9.49 -0.13 -13.23
C VAL A 131 -9.33 -1.65 -13.03
N LEU A 132 -8.74 -2.36 -14.01
CA LEU A 132 -8.53 -3.81 -13.90
C LEU A 132 -7.60 -4.19 -12.72
N ILE A 133 -6.53 -3.43 -12.52
CA ILE A 133 -5.57 -3.67 -11.43
C ILE A 133 -6.22 -3.39 -10.08
N ALA A 134 -6.97 -2.28 -9.95
CA ALA A 134 -7.71 -1.97 -8.73
C ALA A 134 -8.73 -3.08 -8.39
N VAL A 135 -9.47 -3.59 -9.38
CA VAL A 135 -10.44 -4.69 -9.20
C VAL A 135 -9.72 -5.98 -8.80
N ALA A 136 -8.65 -6.35 -9.50
CA ALA A 136 -7.87 -7.54 -9.17
C ALA A 136 -7.25 -7.46 -7.77
N GLY A 137 -6.69 -6.32 -7.41
CA GLY A 137 -6.13 -6.06 -6.08
C GLY A 137 -7.18 -6.17 -4.98
N HIS A 138 -8.38 -5.62 -5.20
CA HIS A 138 -9.50 -5.76 -4.28
C HIS A 138 -9.91 -7.24 -4.07
N PHE A 139 -9.94 -8.02 -5.15
CA PHE A 139 -10.22 -9.45 -5.09
C PHE A 139 -9.14 -10.23 -4.33
N VAL A 140 -7.86 -9.96 -4.58
CA VAL A 140 -6.73 -10.59 -3.88
C VAL A 140 -6.76 -10.27 -2.39
N LEU A 141 -7.09 -9.03 -2.01
CA LEU A 141 -7.26 -8.66 -0.60
C LEU A 141 -8.40 -9.45 0.05
N ARG A 142 -9.54 -9.54 -0.64
CA ARG A 142 -10.72 -10.24 -0.15
C ARG A 142 -10.46 -11.74 0.03
N ALA A 143 -9.69 -12.35 -0.87
CA ALA A 143 -9.24 -13.74 -0.78
C ALA A 143 -8.24 -13.97 0.36
N THR A 144 -7.28 -13.06 0.53
CA THR A 144 -6.30 -13.15 1.63
C THR A 144 -6.97 -13.02 2.99
N ARG A 145 -7.98 -12.14 3.11
CA ARG A 145 -8.84 -12.02 4.30
C ARG A 145 -9.53 -13.35 4.64
N SER A 146 -10.10 -14.03 3.64
CA SER A 146 -10.82 -15.29 3.87
C SER A 146 -9.89 -16.41 4.34
N ARG A 147 -8.64 -16.45 3.86
CA ARG A 147 -7.65 -17.45 4.31
C ARG A 147 -7.12 -17.19 5.71
N LEU A 148 -6.85 -15.93 6.07
CA LEU A 148 -6.30 -15.56 7.38
C LEU A 148 -7.32 -15.68 8.53
N VAL A 149 -8.61 -15.49 8.25
CA VAL A 149 -9.68 -15.63 9.26
C VAL A 149 -10.09 -17.10 9.43
N THR A 150 -10.16 -17.89 8.36
CA THR A 150 -10.62 -19.29 8.42
C THR A 150 -9.57 -20.24 9.02
N GLY A 151 -8.27 -19.97 8.83
CA GLY A 151 -7.20 -20.79 9.40
C GLY A 151 -7.13 -20.81 10.93
N ARG A 152 -7.80 -19.88 11.62
CA ARG A 152 -7.78 -19.78 13.10
C ARG A 152 -8.88 -20.57 13.79
N VAL A 153 -10.01 -20.83 13.10
CA VAL A 153 -11.14 -21.57 13.68
C VAL A 153 -10.82 -23.05 13.81
N SER A 154 -10.10 -23.63 12.85
CA SER A 154 -9.69 -25.05 12.88
C SER A 154 -8.62 -25.40 13.93
N GLY A 155 -7.99 -24.42 14.59
CA GLY A 155 -6.96 -24.65 15.60
C GLY A 155 -7.46 -24.72 17.06
N SER A 156 -8.76 -24.56 17.29
CA SER A 156 -9.33 -24.45 18.67
C SER A 156 -10.20 -25.64 19.11
N HIS A 157 -10.32 -26.68 18.28
CA HIS A 157 -11.09 -27.89 18.59
C HIS A 157 -10.22 -29.09 19.01
N THR A 158 -9.27 -28.89 19.93
CA THR A 158 -8.70 -30.00 20.73
C THR A 158 -8.39 -29.53 22.14
N VAL A 159 -9.42 -29.05 22.86
CA VAL A 159 -9.34 -28.83 24.32
C VAL A 159 -10.41 -29.69 24.98
N GLY A 160 -9.96 -30.76 25.63
CA GLY A 160 -10.53 -31.23 26.89
C GLY A 160 -11.83 -32.01 26.84
N ALA A 161 -11.89 -33.13 26.13
CA ALA A 161 -12.82 -34.21 26.47
C ALA A 161 -12.06 -35.28 27.26
N GLY A 162 -12.10 -35.21 28.58
CA GLY A 162 -11.45 -36.17 29.48
C GLY A 162 -11.69 -35.82 30.94
N ARG A 163 -12.96 -35.91 31.37
CA ARG A 163 -13.42 -35.76 32.75
C ARG A 163 -12.73 -36.76 33.69
N ASN A 164 -12.48 -36.29 34.91
CA ASN A 164 -11.92 -36.99 36.05
C ASN A 164 -12.71 -38.24 36.49
N PRO A 165 -12.04 -39.21 37.13
CA PRO A 165 -12.65 -40.41 37.71
C PRO A 165 -13.33 -40.10 39.05
N ALA A 166 -14.43 -40.83 39.30
CA ALA A 166 -15.00 -41.06 40.63
C ALA A 166 -15.38 -42.55 40.72
#